data_AF-A0A3D0UY47-F1
#
_entry.id   AF-A0A3D0UY47-F1
#
_cell.length_a   1.000
_cell.length_b   1.000
_cell.length_c   1.000
_cell.angle_alpha   90.00
_cell.angle_beta   90.00
_cell.angle_gamma   90.00
#
_symmetry.space_group_name_H-M   'P 1'
#
loop_
_entity.id
_entity.type
_entity.pdbx_description
1 polymer ?
#
loop_
_entity_poly.entity_id
_entity_poly.type
_entity_poly.pdbx_seq_one_letter_code
_entity_poly.pdbx_strand_id
1 'polypeptide(L)'
;MLNAVGLSNPGFEYLLKYGEWQKRTNEHFHISIQLESITWPDTVEEIRKISTLLQKYLPISKYSYDIQLNESCPNTGHSIEIDKNKLEDTKNRLQFFHHLLPNTKIWVKYNALIATDVLRFLKPYCEGFVVSNTIPFGSDCTINWKKWFKNGSSPLPKQLGKTGDEAKKFEGGLSGSIIFPIVKRKIIDIQLADPTLKIIVGGGIMTKKDVNTVLQFSIVKGITLGTVAVLRPGRVNSLTTYANKKFAAKENV
;
A
#
# COMPACT_ATOMS: atom_id res chain seq x y z
N MET A 1 11.94 3.46 -10.28
CA MET A 1 11.15 4.70 -10.48
C MET A 1 11.24 5.49 -9.18
N LEU A 2 11.49 6.79 -9.28
CA LEU A 2 11.47 7.71 -8.14
C LEU A 2 10.36 8.73 -8.41
N ASN A 3 9.51 9.01 -7.43
CA ASN A 3 8.35 9.88 -7.62
C ASN A 3 7.97 10.65 -6.34
N ALA A 4 7.37 11.82 -6.50
CA ALA A 4 6.77 12.62 -5.44
C ALA A 4 5.41 13.15 -5.92
N VAL A 5 4.44 12.25 -6.14
CA VAL A 5 3.14 12.57 -6.76
C VAL A 5 2.24 13.42 -5.85
N GLY A 6 2.50 13.44 -4.54
CA GLY A 6 1.80 14.32 -3.60
C GLY A 6 0.28 14.09 -3.55
N LEU A 7 -0.16 12.83 -3.66
CA LEU A 7 -1.57 12.43 -3.67
C LEU A 7 -2.44 13.09 -4.77
N SER A 8 -1.83 13.58 -5.85
CA SER A 8 -2.57 14.16 -6.97
C SER A 8 -3.64 13.20 -7.50
N ASN A 9 -4.91 13.54 -7.27
CA ASN A 9 -6.07 12.75 -7.67
C ASN A 9 -7.27 13.68 -7.92
N PRO A 10 -8.27 13.28 -8.73
CA PRO A 10 -9.41 14.13 -9.08
C PRO A 10 -10.45 14.30 -7.95
N GLY A 11 -10.20 13.71 -6.78
CA GLY A 11 -11.11 13.70 -5.64
C GLY A 11 -11.98 12.45 -5.57
N PHE A 12 -12.25 11.99 -4.35
CA PHE A 12 -12.98 10.74 -4.11
C PHE A 12 -14.42 10.78 -4.63
N GLU A 13 -15.14 11.88 -4.39
CA GLU A 13 -16.51 12.05 -4.87
C GLU A 13 -16.57 12.06 -6.41
N TYR A 14 -15.59 12.71 -7.07
CA TYR A 14 -15.52 12.74 -8.52
C TYR A 14 -15.34 11.33 -9.09
N LEU A 15 -14.41 10.53 -8.54
CA LEU A 15 -14.17 9.15 -8.98
C LEU A 15 -15.44 8.29 -8.87
N LEU A 16 -16.20 8.45 -7.79
CA LEU A 16 -17.47 7.73 -7.59
C LEU A 16 -18.56 8.16 -8.57
N LYS A 17 -18.67 9.46 -8.86
CA LYS A 17 -19.63 9.99 -9.85
C LYS A 17 -19.26 9.63 -11.28
N TYR A 18 -17.97 9.52 -11.58
CA TYR A 18 -17.47 9.18 -12.90
C TYR A 18 -17.90 7.76 -13.35
N GLY A 19 -18.13 6.85 -12.40
CA GLY A 19 -18.88 5.62 -12.66
C GLY A 19 -18.06 4.41 -13.11
N GLU A 20 -16.72 4.51 -13.21
CA GLU A 20 -15.91 3.39 -13.71
C GLU A 20 -15.89 2.19 -12.75
N TRP A 21 -15.88 2.44 -11.44
CA TRP A 21 -15.95 1.36 -10.46
C TRP A 21 -17.29 0.63 -10.50
N GLN A 22 -18.37 1.33 -10.79
CA GLN A 22 -19.73 0.80 -10.91
C GLN A 22 -19.90 -0.10 -12.15
N LYS A 23 -18.99 -0.02 -13.13
CA LYS A 23 -18.96 -0.93 -14.28
C LYS A 23 -18.35 -2.29 -13.95
N ARG A 24 -17.69 -2.44 -12.79
CA ARG A 24 -16.96 -3.65 -12.38
C ARG A 24 -17.83 -4.61 -11.56
N THR A 25 -19.00 -4.99 -12.08
CA THR A 25 -20.00 -5.78 -11.32
C THR A 25 -19.58 -7.22 -11.03
N ASN A 26 -18.65 -7.78 -11.83
CA ASN A 26 -18.22 -9.18 -11.73
C ASN A 26 -16.77 -9.33 -11.23
N GLU A 27 -16.18 -8.26 -10.70
CA GLU A 27 -14.79 -8.24 -10.24
C GLU A 27 -14.73 -7.76 -8.79
N HIS A 28 -13.86 -8.40 -8.00
CA HIS A 28 -13.46 -7.85 -6.72
C HIS A 28 -12.29 -6.87 -6.92
N PHE A 29 -12.34 -5.71 -6.26
CA PHE A 29 -11.26 -4.73 -6.34
C PHE A 29 -11.03 -4.00 -5.01
N HIS A 30 -9.89 -3.34 -4.88
CA HIS A 30 -9.56 -2.55 -3.70
C HIS A 30 -9.66 -1.06 -4.02
N ILE A 31 -10.25 -0.30 -3.11
CA ILE A 31 -10.27 1.17 -3.16
C ILE A 31 -9.19 1.69 -2.20
N SER A 32 -8.15 2.30 -2.75
CA SER A 32 -7.07 2.88 -1.95
C SER A 32 -7.46 4.26 -1.43
N ILE A 33 -7.42 4.45 -0.11
CA ILE A 33 -7.79 5.68 0.57
C ILE A 33 -6.62 6.12 1.43
N GLN A 34 -6.18 7.37 1.28
CA GLN A 34 -5.26 8.00 2.20
C GLN A 34 -5.98 9.20 2.81
N LEU A 35 -6.11 9.20 4.13
CA LEU A 35 -6.73 10.30 4.87
C LEU A 35 -5.72 11.46 4.97
N GLU A 36 -6.21 12.69 4.84
CA GLU A 36 -5.39 13.90 4.95
C GLU A 36 -5.51 14.58 6.32
N SER A 37 -6.59 14.29 7.05
CA SER A 37 -6.88 14.90 8.34
C SER A 37 -5.80 14.61 9.39
N ILE A 38 -5.47 15.65 10.17
CA ILE A 38 -4.42 15.59 11.20
C ILE A 38 -5.04 15.35 12.59
N THR A 39 -6.23 15.90 12.84
CA THR A 39 -6.91 15.77 14.12
C THR A 39 -7.94 14.65 14.08
N TRP A 40 -8.19 14.00 15.23
CA TRP A 40 -9.20 12.95 15.31
C TRP A 40 -10.61 13.43 14.91
N PRO A 41 -11.11 14.60 15.35
CA PRO A 41 -12.41 15.12 14.90
C PRO A 41 -12.51 15.27 13.38
N ASP A 42 -11.47 15.80 12.73
CA ASP A 42 -11.45 15.97 11.27
C ASP A 42 -11.40 14.61 10.57
N THR A 43 -10.58 13.70 11.07
CA THR A 43 -10.47 12.31 10.58
C THR A 43 -11.80 11.58 10.64
N VAL A 44 -12.54 11.73 11.75
CA VAL A 44 -13.89 11.16 11.91
C VAL A 44 -14.84 11.70 10.84
N GLU A 45 -14.82 13.00 10.60
CA GLU A 45 -15.69 13.62 9.59
C GLU A 45 -15.29 13.22 8.16
N GLU A 46 -14.00 13.12 7.88
CA GLU A 46 -13.48 12.61 6.60
C GLU A 46 -13.93 11.17 6.35
N ILE A 47 -13.80 10.28 7.34
CA ILE A 47 -14.26 8.89 7.24
C ILE A 47 -15.79 8.84 7.04
N ARG A 48 -16.57 9.65 7.77
CA ARG A 48 -18.04 9.72 7.56
C ARG A 48 -18.40 10.10 6.14
N LYS A 49 -17.79 11.17 5.61
CA LYS A 49 -18.03 11.61 4.22
C LYS A 49 -17.70 10.51 3.22
N ILE A 50 -16.55 9.85 3.38
CA ILE A 50 -16.12 8.73 2.54
C ILE A 50 -17.14 7.58 2.63
N SER A 51 -17.53 7.16 3.83
CA SER A 51 -18.49 6.08 4.04
C SER A 51 -19.86 6.39 3.45
N THR A 52 -20.37 7.61 3.62
CA THR A 52 -21.63 8.05 3.02
C THR A 52 -21.57 8.01 1.50
N LEU A 53 -20.46 8.48 0.91
CA LEU A 53 -20.27 8.45 -0.54
C LEU A 53 -20.19 7.02 -1.08
N LEU A 54 -19.47 6.13 -0.39
CA LEU A 54 -19.41 4.71 -0.74
C LEU A 54 -20.78 4.06 -0.68
N GLN A 55 -21.53 4.21 0.42
CA GLN A 55 -22.86 3.64 0.55
C GLN A 55 -23.83 4.16 -0.53
N LYS A 56 -23.70 5.43 -0.93
CA LYS A 56 -24.52 6.05 -1.97
C LYS A 56 -24.21 5.53 -3.38
N TYR A 57 -22.93 5.49 -3.75
CA TYR A 57 -22.52 5.27 -5.14
C TYR A 57 -21.96 3.87 -5.42
N LEU A 58 -21.47 3.18 -4.40
CA LEU A 58 -20.92 1.82 -4.44
C LEU A 58 -21.41 1.00 -3.23
N PRO A 59 -22.73 0.78 -3.07
CA PRO A 59 -23.21 -0.06 -1.97
C PRO A 59 -22.64 -1.48 -2.07
N ILE A 60 -22.07 -1.99 -0.97
CA ILE A 60 -21.45 -3.33 -0.88
C ILE A 60 -22.42 -4.48 -1.21
N SER A 61 -23.74 -4.23 -1.11
CA SER A 61 -24.76 -5.20 -1.52
C SER A 61 -24.84 -5.40 -3.05
N LYS A 62 -24.25 -4.50 -3.83
CA LYS A 62 -24.22 -4.56 -5.30
C LYS A 62 -22.81 -4.74 -5.87
N TYR A 63 -21.78 -4.31 -5.15
CA TYR A 63 -20.41 -4.28 -5.62
C TYR A 63 -19.48 -5.00 -4.65
N SER A 64 -18.52 -5.74 -5.18
CA SER A 64 -17.53 -6.45 -4.39
C SER A 64 -16.25 -5.63 -4.30
N TYR A 65 -15.99 -5.02 -3.16
CA TYR A 65 -14.75 -4.28 -2.93
C TYR A 65 -14.29 -4.31 -1.49
N ASP A 66 -12.98 -4.15 -1.33
CA ASP A 66 -12.31 -3.93 -0.05
C ASP A 66 -11.71 -2.52 0.00
N ILE A 67 -11.54 -1.99 1.21
CA ILE A 67 -10.81 -0.73 1.42
C ILE A 67 -9.34 -1.06 1.64
N GLN A 68 -8.46 -0.32 0.97
CA GLN A 68 -7.04 -0.28 1.27
C GLN A 68 -6.71 1.06 1.93
N LEU A 69 -6.60 1.08 3.26
CA LEU A 69 -6.14 2.25 3.99
C LEU A 69 -4.64 2.41 3.76
N ASN A 70 -4.26 3.45 3.04
CA ASN A 70 -2.89 3.74 2.65
C ASN A 70 -2.23 4.62 3.71
N GLU A 71 -1.51 3.95 4.62
CA GLU A 71 -0.75 4.62 5.65
C GLU A 71 0.64 4.96 5.10
N SER A 72 0.94 6.25 5.06
CA SER A 72 2.32 6.70 4.92
C SER A 72 2.99 6.41 6.25
N CYS A 73 3.89 5.42 6.28
CA CYS A 73 4.46 4.87 7.51
C CYS A 73 4.82 5.98 8.52
N PRO A 74 4.62 5.74 9.83
CA PRO A 74 5.30 6.50 10.87
C PRO A 74 6.77 6.59 10.52
N ASN A 75 7.32 7.80 10.54
CA ASN A 75 8.73 8.05 10.33
C ASN A 75 9.60 7.01 11.06
N THR A 76 10.59 6.48 10.33
CA THR A 76 11.84 5.89 10.83
C THR A 76 11.74 4.62 11.67
N GLY A 77 12.13 3.48 11.07
CA GLY A 77 13.10 2.48 11.59
C GLY A 77 13.15 2.07 13.08
N HIS A 78 12.16 2.41 13.89
CA HIS A 78 12.22 2.31 15.33
C HIS A 78 11.01 1.52 15.87
N SER A 79 11.22 0.89 17.03
CA SER A 79 10.29 0.00 17.73
C SER A 79 8.89 0.61 17.93
N ILE A 80 7.90 -0.25 18.24
CA ILE A 80 6.52 0.12 18.63
C ILE A 80 6.47 1.27 19.64
N GLU A 81 7.50 1.42 20.48
CA GLU A 81 7.57 2.47 21.50
C GLU A 81 7.61 3.88 20.93
N ILE A 82 8.09 4.08 19.70
CA ILE A 82 8.38 5.42 19.16
C ILE A 82 7.16 6.11 18.51
N ASP A 83 6.02 5.43 18.35
CA ASP A 83 4.77 6.14 18.08
C ASP A 83 3.50 5.36 18.47
N LYS A 84 3.35 5.04 19.76
CA LYS A 84 2.11 4.44 20.30
C LYS A 84 0.86 5.25 19.90
N ASN A 85 0.99 6.57 19.76
CA ASN A 85 -0.10 7.46 19.37
C ASN A 85 -0.54 7.21 17.92
N LYS A 86 0.39 7.12 16.95
CA LYS A 86 0.02 6.77 15.57
C LYS A 86 -0.55 5.37 15.45
N LEU A 87 -0.01 4.42 16.22
CA LEU A 87 -0.52 3.05 16.21
C LEU A 87 -1.97 2.98 16.72
N GLU A 88 -2.26 3.68 17.82
CA GLU A 88 -3.61 3.78 18.37
C GLU A 88 -4.53 4.58 17.43
N ASP A 89 -4.04 5.63 16.79
CA ASP A 89 -4.79 6.38 15.77
C ASP A 89 -5.15 5.49 14.57
N THR A 90 -4.22 4.69 14.03
CA THR A 90 -4.54 3.71 12.98
C THR A 90 -5.61 2.71 13.46
N LYS A 91 -5.49 2.19 14.68
CA LYS A 91 -6.50 1.30 15.26
C LYS A 91 -7.87 1.99 15.35
N ASN A 92 -7.93 3.22 15.86
CA ASN A 92 -9.16 3.99 15.99
C ASN A 92 -9.83 4.21 14.62
N ARG A 93 -9.04 4.57 13.60
CA ARG A 93 -9.52 4.70 12.21
C ARG A 93 -10.10 3.39 11.69
N LEU A 94 -9.41 2.27 11.89
CA LEU A 94 -9.88 0.95 11.47
C LEU A 94 -11.20 0.58 12.13
N GLN A 95 -11.30 0.75 13.45
CA GLN A 95 -12.52 0.47 14.20
C GLN A 95 -13.67 1.37 13.75
N PHE A 96 -13.39 2.65 13.47
CA PHE A 96 -14.41 3.58 13.02
C PHE A 96 -14.91 3.29 11.61
N PHE A 97 -14.02 2.91 10.68
CA PHE A 97 -14.43 2.39 9.38
C PHE A 97 -15.29 1.12 9.52
N HIS A 98 -14.90 0.15 10.36
CA HIS A 98 -15.71 -1.06 10.59
C HIS A 98 -17.08 -0.73 11.15
N HIS A 99 -17.18 0.25 12.06
CA HIS A 99 -18.46 0.71 12.60
C HIS A 99 -19.39 1.25 11.50
N LEU A 100 -18.86 2.06 10.58
CA LEU A 100 -19.65 2.67 9.50
C LEU A 100 -19.86 1.75 8.28
N LEU A 101 -18.97 0.78 8.06
CA LEU A 101 -18.97 -0.14 6.92
C LEU A 101 -18.73 -1.59 7.39
N PRO A 102 -19.65 -2.18 8.18
CA PRO A 102 -19.41 -3.46 8.86
C PRO A 102 -19.20 -4.66 7.93
N ASN A 103 -19.64 -4.55 6.67
CA ASN A 103 -19.50 -5.60 5.65
C ASN A 103 -18.32 -5.37 4.70
N THR A 104 -17.51 -4.34 4.91
CA THR A 104 -16.37 -4.01 4.06
C THR A 104 -15.08 -4.39 4.77
N LYS A 105 -14.26 -5.24 4.14
CA LYS A 105 -12.95 -5.58 4.70
C LYS A 105 -11.97 -4.45 4.47
N ILE A 106 -11.07 -4.28 5.44
CA ILE A 106 -10.04 -3.23 5.38
C ILE A 106 -8.66 -3.87 5.37
N TRP A 107 -7.84 -3.48 4.41
CA TRP A 107 -6.44 -3.82 4.29
C TRP A 107 -5.60 -2.58 4.58
N VAL A 108 -4.51 -2.71 5.33
CA VAL A 108 -3.63 -1.57 5.62
C VAL A 108 -2.36 -1.67 4.79
N LYS A 109 -2.06 -0.62 4.02
CA LYS A 109 -0.89 -0.57 3.15
C LYS A 109 0.25 0.17 3.82
N TYR A 110 1.41 -0.48 3.86
CA TYR A 110 2.65 0.07 4.41
C TYR A 110 3.81 -0.11 3.43
N ASN A 111 4.90 0.62 3.63
CA ASN A 111 6.17 0.30 2.99
C ASN A 111 6.86 -0.89 3.67
N ALA A 112 7.86 -1.49 3.02
CA ALA A 112 8.56 -2.66 3.52
C ALA A 112 9.50 -2.39 4.70
N LEU A 113 9.62 -1.15 5.18
CA LEU A 113 10.39 -0.82 6.39
C LEU A 113 9.56 -0.89 7.67
N ILE A 114 8.24 -1.12 7.55
CA ILE A 114 7.35 -1.25 8.71
C ILE A 114 7.84 -2.33 9.68
N ALA A 115 7.78 -2.04 10.97
CA ALA A 115 8.10 -3.01 12.01
C ALA A 115 7.07 -4.14 12.01
N THR A 116 7.52 -5.39 12.11
CA THR A 116 6.63 -6.56 12.06
C THR A 116 5.64 -6.56 13.23
N ASP A 117 6.05 -6.09 14.41
CA ASP A 117 5.17 -6.04 15.57
C ASP A 117 4.01 -5.03 15.40
N VAL A 118 4.18 -3.97 14.60
CA VAL A 118 3.07 -3.07 14.25
C VAL A 118 1.99 -3.83 13.48
N LEU A 119 2.39 -4.70 12.55
CA LEU A 119 1.45 -5.54 11.79
C LEU A 119 0.74 -6.54 12.72
N ARG A 120 1.47 -7.14 13.66
CA ARG A 120 0.89 -8.06 14.65
C ARG A 120 -0.11 -7.36 15.57
N PHE A 121 0.19 -6.14 15.99
CA PHE A 121 -0.72 -5.33 16.80
C PHE A 121 -2.01 -4.98 16.06
N LEU A 122 -1.91 -4.57 14.79
CA LEU A 122 -3.06 -4.13 14.00
C LEU A 122 -3.90 -5.28 13.42
N LYS A 123 -3.34 -6.49 13.34
CA LYS A 123 -3.99 -7.68 12.77
C LYS A 123 -5.43 -7.93 13.26
N PRO A 124 -5.80 -7.77 14.54
CA PRO A 124 -7.17 -7.99 14.98
C PRO A 124 -8.19 -6.98 14.43
N TYR A 125 -7.72 -5.87 13.85
CA TYR A 125 -8.55 -4.73 13.42
C TYR A 125 -8.63 -4.59 11.89
N CYS A 126 -8.03 -5.52 11.13
CA CYS A 126 -8.02 -5.48 9.67
C CYS A 126 -8.01 -6.89 9.08
N GLU A 127 -8.37 -7.03 7.80
CA GLU A 127 -8.30 -8.30 7.08
C GLU A 127 -6.87 -8.74 6.82
N GLY A 128 -5.96 -7.78 6.59
CA GLY A 128 -4.57 -8.04 6.29
C GLY A 128 -3.83 -6.77 5.85
N PHE A 129 -2.64 -6.97 5.28
CA PHE A 129 -1.76 -5.87 4.93
C PHE A 129 -1.36 -5.90 3.46
N VAL A 130 -1.08 -4.72 2.90
CA VAL A 130 -0.48 -4.59 1.57
C VAL A 130 0.97 -4.10 1.73
N VAL A 131 1.92 -4.94 1.33
CA VAL A 131 3.36 -4.63 1.45
C VAL A 131 4.01 -4.86 0.09
N SER A 132 4.45 -3.85 -0.65
CA SER A 132 4.96 -2.56 -0.17
C SER A 132 4.41 -1.34 -0.91
N ASN A 133 4.28 -0.23 -0.18
CA ASN A 133 4.36 1.12 -0.71
C ASN A 133 5.81 1.47 -1.16
N THR A 134 6.07 2.66 -1.66
CA THR A 134 7.44 3.09 -2.01
C THR A 134 8.34 3.20 -0.77
N ILE A 135 9.65 3.03 -0.96
CA ILE A 135 10.65 3.29 0.09
C ILE A 135 11.02 4.78 0.02
N PRO A 136 10.84 5.57 1.11
CA PRO A 136 11.28 6.96 1.13
C PRO A 136 12.76 7.08 0.74
N PHE A 137 13.10 8.14 0.01
CA PHE A 137 14.49 8.36 -0.40
C PHE A 137 15.42 8.43 0.82
N GLY A 138 16.58 7.78 0.75
CA GLY A 138 17.58 7.80 1.81
C GLY A 138 17.23 7.03 3.08
N SER A 139 16.03 6.47 3.22
CA SER A 139 15.58 5.87 4.48
C SER A 139 16.06 4.43 4.73
N ASP A 140 16.66 3.78 3.73
CA ASP A 140 17.19 2.42 3.83
C ASP A 140 18.67 2.41 3.40
N CYS A 141 19.55 2.02 4.32
CA CYS A 141 21.00 2.00 4.11
C CYS A 141 21.49 0.84 3.24
N THR A 142 20.65 -0.18 3.01
CA THR A 142 20.97 -1.31 2.12
C THR A 142 20.84 -0.93 0.64
N ILE A 143 20.17 0.18 0.34
CA ILE A 143 20.11 0.74 -1.00
C ILE A 143 21.37 1.56 -1.25
N ASN A 144 22.12 1.18 -2.29
CA ASN A 144 23.24 1.99 -2.77
C ASN A 144 22.72 3.22 -3.53
N TRP A 145 22.33 4.27 -2.80
CA TRP A 145 21.77 5.50 -3.38
C TRP A 145 22.73 6.18 -4.36
N LYS A 146 24.05 6.14 -4.10
CA LYS A 146 25.08 6.71 -4.99
C LYS A 146 25.19 5.98 -6.33
N LYS A 147 24.90 4.68 -6.37
CA LYS A 147 24.85 3.91 -7.62
C LYS A 147 23.68 4.34 -8.51
N TRP A 148 22.54 4.67 -7.91
CA TRP A 148 21.30 4.95 -8.64
C TRP A 148 21.04 6.43 -8.88
N PHE A 149 21.62 7.30 -8.06
CA PHE A 149 21.43 8.74 -8.11
C PHE A 149 22.77 9.47 -7.97
N LYS A 150 23.01 10.44 -8.84
CA LYS A 150 24.24 11.24 -8.83
C LYS A 150 24.43 11.87 -7.45
N ASN A 151 25.62 11.69 -6.88
CA ASN A 151 26.01 12.13 -5.53
C ASN A 151 25.21 11.49 -4.37
N GLY A 152 24.33 10.51 -4.65
CA GLY A 152 23.47 9.90 -3.64
C GLY A 152 22.30 10.79 -3.20
N SER A 153 22.03 11.89 -3.90
CA SER A 153 20.94 12.83 -3.59
C SER A 153 19.75 12.63 -4.51
N SER A 154 18.55 12.90 -4.01
CA SER A 154 17.35 12.87 -4.85
C SER A 154 17.42 13.98 -5.91
N PRO A 155 17.18 13.68 -7.20
CA PRO A 155 17.09 14.71 -8.23
C PRO A 155 15.77 15.49 -8.18
N LEU A 156 14.75 14.97 -7.48
CA LEU A 156 13.39 15.52 -7.52
C LEU A 156 13.28 16.94 -6.97
N PRO A 157 13.88 17.31 -5.83
CA PRO A 157 13.75 18.67 -5.32
C PRO A 157 14.20 19.72 -6.33
N LYS A 158 15.36 19.49 -6.97
CA LYS A 158 15.87 20.37 -8.03
C LYS A 158 14.95 20.42 -9.25
N GLN A 159 14.44 19.26 -9.68
CA GLN A 159 13.51 19.19 -10.82
C GLN A 159 12.18 19.89 -10.55
N LEU A 160 11.75 19.95 -9.29
CA LEU A 160 10.52 20.59 -8.85
C LEU A 160 10.72 22.05 -8.40
N GLY A 161 11.93 22.61 -8.55
CA GLY A 161 12.24 23.98 -8.13
C GLY A 161 12.17 24.18 -6.60
N LYS A 162 12.31 23.11 -5.81
CA LYS A 162 12.24 23.14 -4.35
C LYS A 162 13.63 23.31 -3.75
N THR A 163 13.75 24.18 -2.75
CA THR A 163 15.02 24.53 -2.09
C THR A 163 14.84 24.60 -0.57
N GLY A 164 15.94 24.66 0.19
CA GLY A 164 15.92 24.76 1.65
C GLY A 164 15.24 23.56 2.32
N ASP A 165 14.52 23.81 3.41
CA ASP A 165 13.83 22.76 4.18
C ASP A 165 12.66 22.12 3.41
N GLU A 166 12.09 22.80 2.41
CA GLU A 166 11.10 22.19 1.54
C GLU A 166 11.69 21.04 0.73
N ALA A 167 12.94 21.14 0.31
CA ALA A 167 13.58 20.12 -0.54
C ALA A 167 13.51 18.72 0.07
N LYS A 168 13.63 18.60 1.40
CA LYS A 168 13.55 17.33 2.12
C LYS A 168 12.18 16.65 1.97
N LYS A 169 11.10 17.42 1.86
CA LYS A 169 9.74 16.88 1.68
C LYS A 169 9.51 16.33 0.28
N PHE A 170 10.35 16.69 -0.68
CA PHE A 170 10.22 16.34 -2.10
C PHE A 170 11.30 15.37 -2.58
N GLU A 171 12.03 14.70 -1.69
CA GLU A 171 13.02 13.69 -2.09
C GLU A 171 12.37 12.44 -2.71
N GLY A 172 11.10 12.19 -2.39
CA GLY A 172 10.23 11.22 -3.05
C GLY A 172 10.38 9.78 -2.55
N GLY A 173 9.65 8.88 -3.21
CA GLY A 173 9.61 7.45 -2.93
C GLY A 173 10.18 6.61 -4.07
N LEU A 174 11.11 5.72 -3.73
CA LEU A 174 11.73 4.76 -4.63
C LEU A 174 10.88 3.49 -4.77
N SER A 175 10.76 3.02 -6.00
CA SER A 175 10.04 1.80 -6.36
C SER A 175 10.70 1.05 -7.53
N GLY A 176 10.18 -0.13 -7.85
CA GLY A 176 10.67 -0.99 -8.93
C GLY A 176 11.61 -2.06 -8.42
N SER A 177 12.31 -2.74 -9.32
CA SER A 177 13.14 -3.91 -8.99
C SER A 177 14.18 -3.65 -7.90
N ILE A 178 14.62 -2.40 -7.74
CA ILE A 178 15.59 -1.99 -6.71
C ILE A 178 15.09 -2.31 -5.30
N ILE A 179 13.78 -2.16 -5.02
CA ILE A 179 13.22 -2.39 -3.68
C ILE A 179 12.78 -3.84 -3.45
N PHE A 180 12.74 -4.67 -4.50
CA PHE A 180 12.26 -6.06 -4.40
C PHE A 180 13.03 -6.90 -3.35
N PRO A 181 14.37 -6.79 -3.21
CA PRO A 181 15.08 -7.52 -2.15
C PRO A 181 14.65 -7.13 -0.72
N ILE A 182 14.28 -5.87 -0.50
CA ILE A 182 13.80 -5.36 0.79
C ILE A 182 12.40 -5.93 1.06
N VAL A 183 11.52 -5.86 0.06
CA VAL A 183 10.18 -6.47 0.13
C VAL A 183 10.28 -7.96 0.46
N LYS A 184 11.11 -8.71 -0.28
CA LYS A 184 11.31 -10.15 -0.03
C LYS A 184 11.73 -10.42 1.42
N ARG A 185 12.70 -9.66 1.93
CA ARG A 185 13.16 -9.80 3.32
C ARG A 185 12.04 -9.53 4.31
N LYS A 186 11.28 -8.45 4.12
CA LYS A 186 10.13 -8.14 4.96
C LYS A 186 9.09 -9.25 4.97
N ILE A 187 8.79 -9.87 3.82
CA ILE A 187 7.86 -11.02 3.77
C ILE A 187 8.41 -12.22 4.56
N ILE A 188 9.72 -12.49 4.49
CA ILE A 188 10.36 -13.53 5.32
C ILE A 188 10.19 -13.20 6.81
N ASP A 189 10.53 -11.98 7.21
CA ASP A 189 10.45 -11.54 8.61
C ASP A 189 9.01 -11.64 9.15
N ILE A 190 8.02 -11.25 8.33
CA ILE A 190 6.60 -11.35 8.68
C ILE A 190 6.20 -12.82 8.86
N GLN A 191 6.54 -13.70 7.92
CA GLN A 191 6.15 -15.11 7.99
C GLN A 191 6.78 -15.83 9.18
N LEU A 192 8.04 -15.51 9.51
CA LEU A 192 8.73 -16.07 10.65
C LEU A 192 8.14 -15.59 11.98
N ALA A 193 7.70 -14.34 12.06
CA ALA A 193 7.13 -13.76 13.28
C ALA A 193 5.66 -14.14 13.50
N ASP A 194 4.84 -14.17 12.44
CA ASP A 194 3.44 -14.57 12.50
C ASP A 194 2.99 -15.15 11.13
N PRO A 195 2.97 -16.48 10.96
CA PRO A 195 2.58 -17.14 9.71
C PRO A 195 1.08 -17.07 9.41
N THR A 196 0.28 -16.47 10.28
CA THR A 196 -1.17 -16.32 10.09
C THR A 196 -1.56 -14.94 9.56
N LEU A 197 -0.60 -14.02 9.45
CA LEU A 197 -0.82 -12.74 8.76
C LEU A 197 -1.16 -12.95 7.29
N LYS A 198 -2.05 -12.10 6.76
CA LYS A 198 -2.42 -12.09 5.34
C LYS A 198 -1.76 -10.90 4.66
N ILE A 199 -1.01 -11.15 3.59
CA ILE A 199 -0.28 -10.13 2.85
C ILE A 199 -0.68 -10.11 1.38
N ILE A 200 -1.04 -8.94 0.87
CA ILE A 200 -1.00 -8.65 -0.56
C ILE A 200 0.36 -8.02 -0.85
N VAL A 201 1.20 -8.70 -1.63
CA VAL A 201 2.57 -8.26 -1.88
C VAL A 201 2.67 -7.34 -3.09
N GLY A 202 3.48 -6.30 -2.98
CA GLY A 202 3.74 -5.32 -4.03
C GLY A 202 5.16 -4.77 -3.92
N GLY A 203 5.57 -3.97 -4.89
CA GLY A 203 6.89 -3.33 -4.89
C GLY A 203 7.97 -4.19 -5.56
N GLY A 204 8.33 -3.81 -6.79
CA GLY A 204 9.46 -4.38 -7.50
C GLY A 204 9.24 -5.72 -8.20
N ILE A 205 7.99 -6.20 -8.27
CA ILE A 205 7.60 -7.33 -9.10
C ILE A 205 7.56 -6.88 -10.57
N MET A 206 8.53 -7.32 -11.37
CA MET A 206 8.71 -6.92 -12.77
C MET A 206 8.68 -8.11 -13.74
N THR A 207 8.75 -9.34 -13.21
CA THR A 207 8.90 -10.59 -13.97
C THR A 207 8.12 -11.74 -13.34
N LYS A 208 7.90 -12.83 -14.09
CA LYS A 208 7.31 -14.08 -13.59
C LYS A 208 8.17 -14.75 -12.50
N LYS A 209 9.50 -14.53 -12.53
CA LYS A 209 10.41 -15.02 -11.48
C LYS A 209 10.14 -14.32 -10.14
N ASP A 210 9.87 -13.01 -10.18
CA ASP A 210 9.52 -12.24 -8.99
C ASP A 210 8.19 -12.74 -8.40
N VAL A 211 7.21 -13.02 -9.25
CA VAL A 211 5.93 -13.67 -8.87
C VAL A 211 6.18 -15.00 -8.17
N ASN A 212 6.94 -15.92 -8.77
CA ASN A 212 7.25 -17.20 -8.13
C ASN A 212 7.98 -17.03 -6.79
N THR A 213 8.88 -16.05 -6.71
CA THR A 213 9.66 -15.77 -5.50
C THR A 213 8.77 -15.36 -4.33
N VAL A 214 7.73 -14.55 -4.56
CA VAL A 214 6.82 -14.15 -3.47
C VAL A 214 5.73 -15.18 -3.21
N LEU A 215 5.34 -15.95 -4.22
CA LEU A 215 4.35 -17.01 -4.06
C LEU A 215 4.89 -18.24 -3.32
N GLN A 216 6.17 -18.35 -2.99
CA GLN A 216 6.64 -19.43 -2.12
C GLN A 216 6.16 -19.26 -0.65
N PHE A 217 5.72 -18.06 -0.26
CA PHE A 217 5.27 -17.75 1.10
C PHE A 217 3.77 -18.00 1.25
N SER A 218 3.37 -18.65 2.35
CA SER A 218 1.96 -19.03 2.61
C SER A 218 1.11 -17.84 3.04
N ILE A 219 1.74 -16.83 3.64
CA ILE A 219 1.10 -15.57 4.06
C ILE A 219 0.68 -14.69 2.89
N VAL A 220 1.21 -14.92 1.68
CA VAL A 220 0.89 -14.12 0.49
C VAL A 220 -0.45 -14.55 -0.10
N LYS A 221 -1.42 -13.64 -0.12
CA LYS A 221 -2.81 -13.83 -0.60
C LYS A 221 -3.13 -13.05 -1.87
N GLY A 222 -2.24 -12.16 -2.31
CA GLY A 222 -2.42 -11.41 -3.55
C GLY A 222 -1.14 -10.71 -3.98
N ILE A 223 -1.12 -10.21 -5.22
CA ILE A 223 0.00 -9.45 -5.78
C ILE A 223 -0.52 -8.12 -6.36
N THR A 224 0.18 -7.03 -6.11
CA THR A 224 -0.05 -5.73 -6.75
C THR A 224 1.09 -5.35 -7.68
N LEU A 225 0.74 -4.78 -8.84
CA LEU A 225 1.68 -4.41 -9.89
C LEU A 225 1.69 -2.88 -10.06
N GLY A 226 2.76 -2.23 -9.59
CA GLY A 226 2.93 -0.77 -9.66
C GLY A 226 3.87 -0.33 -10.78
N THR A 227 5.18 -0.34 -10.50
CA THR A 227 6.21 0.18 -11.45
C THR A 227 6.22 -0.51 -12.81
N VAL A 228 5.87 -1.79 -12.89
CA VAL A 228 5.75 -2.49 -14.18
C VAL A 228 4.61 -1.93 -15.02
N ALA A 229 3.52 -1.46 -14.42
CA ALA A 229 2.41 -0.84 -15.15
C ALA A 229 2.83 0.48 -15.81
N VAL A 230 3.71 1.24 -15.16
CA VAL A 230 4.23 2.51 -15.71
C VAL A 230 5.31 2.25 -16.76
N LEU A 231 6.31 1.42 -16.45
CA LEU A 231 7.48 1.26 -17.32
C LEU A 231 7.27 0.24 -18.46
N ARG A 232 6.39 -0.74 -18.27
CA ARG A 232 6.17 -1.87 -19.19
C ARG A 232 4.71 -2.35 -19.17
N PRO A 233 3.72 -1.49 -19.50
CA PRO A 233 2.29 -1.80 -19.38
C PRO A 233 1.88 -3.11 -20.07
N GLY A 234 2.45 -3.41 -21.24
CA GLY A 234 2.19 -4.66 -21.97
C GLY A 234 2.55 -5.95 -21.20
N ARG A 235 3.34 -5.85 -20.12
CA ARG A 235 3.66 -7.00 -19.24
C ARG A 235 2.63 -7.23 -18.14
N VAL A 236 1.78 -6.25 -17.82
CA VAL A 236 0.82 -6.35 -16.72
C VAL A 236 -0.10 -7.55 -16.94
N ASN A 237 -0.73 -7.65 -18.11
CA ASN A 237 -1.63 -8.75 -18.41
C ASN A 237 -0.93 -10.12 -18.30
N SER A 238 0.26 -10.26 -18.86
CA SER A 238 1.03 -11.51 -18.79
C SER A 238 1.38 -11.92 -17.35
N LEU A 239 1.71 -10.95 -16.49
CA LEU A 239 2.00 -11.19 -15.08
C LEU A 239 0.74 -11.51 -14.28
N THR A 240 -0.36 -10.79 -14.50
CA THR A 240 -1.65 -11.03 -13.86
C THR A 240 -2.17 -12.44 -14.17
N THR A 241 -2.23 -12.81 -15.47
CA THR A 241 -2.66 -14.16 -15.88
C THR A 241 -1.76 -15.24 -15.28
N TYR A 242 -0.45 -15.00 -15.23
CA TYR A 242 0.48 -15.94 -14.63
C TYR A 242 0.27 -16.09 -13.11
N ALA A 243 0.10 -14.98 -12.39
CA ALA A 243 -0.16 -14.99 -10.95
C ALA A 243 -1.49 -15.68 -10.62
N ASN A 244 -2.57 -15.38 -11.33
CA ASN A 244 -3.88 -16.00 -11.13
C ASN A 244 -3.82 -17.51 -11.32
N LYS A 245 -3.14 -18.00 -12.38
CA LYS A 245 -2.94 -19.44 -12.58
C LYS A 245 -2.19 -20.09 -11.40
N LYS A 246 -1.22 -19.39 -10.82
CA LYS A 246 -0.43 -19.89 -9.69
C LYS A 246 -1.22 -19.89 -8.37
N PHE A 247 -2.08 -18.89 -8.14
CA PHE A 247 -2.98 -18.87 -6.99
C PHE A 247 -4.02 -20.00 -7.06
N ALA A 248 -4.69 -20.17 -8.21
CA ALA A 248 -5.64 -21.26 -8.41
C ALA A 248 -5.00 -22.64 -8.19
N ALA A 249 -3.75 -22.83 -8.65
CA ALA A 249 -3.03 -24.09 -8.42
C ALA A 249 -2.69 -24.37 -6.95
N LYS A 250 -2.62 -23.34 -6.10
CA LYS A 250 -2.34 -23.49 -4.66
C LYS A 250 -3.59 -23.82 -3.83
N GLU A 251 -4.76 -23.38 -4.28
CA GLU A 251 -6.03 -23.65 -3.57
C GLU A 251 -6.53 -25.08 -3.79
N ASN A 252 -6.00 -25.77 -4.79
CA ASN A 252 -6.34 -27.16 -5.12
C ASN A 252 -5.40 -28.20 -4.46
N VAL A 253 -4.54 -27.78 -3.52
CA VAL A 253 -3.59 -28.62 -2.78
C VAL A 253 -3.88 -28.47 -1.29
#